data_AF-A0A1I4XA44-F1
#
_entry.id   AF-A0A1I4XA44-F1
#
_cell.length_a   1.000
_cell.length_b   1.000
_cell.length_c   1.000
_cell.angle_alpha   90.00
_cell.angle_beta   90.00
_cell.angle_gamma   90.00
#
_symmetry.space_group_name_H-M   'P 1'
#
loop_
_entity.id
_entity.type
_entity.pdbx_description
1 polymer ?
#
loop_
_entity_poly.entity_id
_entity_poly.type
_entity_poly.pdbx_seq_one_letter_code
_entity_poly.pdbx_strand_id
1 'polypeptide(L)'
;MSTKKYLVKEVFKKAELESAKSTKNGLSTYLENYIWENYKYSISSKSLSRYYDNFILDKHVKQDIAQNTLDYFAKYIGYENFGEFSSQHQSDKIEDDLQPIIISEEEDILIDEHYYQLEKVVEEPIIEEIIPRKKNFFESIKKTKCKISDEWWNFYGFSCWNFIF
;
A
#
# COMPACT_ATOMS: atom_id res chain seq x y z
N MET A 1 12.09 -9.20 0.72
CA MET A 1 11.04 -9.53 1.73
C MET A 1 10.20 -10.75 1.30
N SER A 2 9.57 -11.50 2.22
CA SER A 2 8.64 -12.61 1.85
C SER A 2 7.37 -12.08 1.18
N THR A 3 6.86 -12.78 0.15
CA THR A 3 5.64 -12.41 -0.59
C THR A 3 4.41 -12.35 0.31
N LYS A 4 4.28 -13.28 1.26
CA LYS A 4 3.20 -13.26 2.27
C LYS A 4 3.23 -11.97 3.11
N LYS A 5 4.42 -11.54 3.53
CA LYS A 5 4.60 -10.30 4.31
C LYS A 5 4.19 -9.08 3.50
N TYR A 6 4.57 -9.06 2.22
CA TYR A 6 4.22 -7.96 1.31
C TYR A 6 2.70 -7.88 1.08
N LEU A 7 2.03 -9.02 0.84
CA LEU A 7 0.57 -9.07 0.69
C LEU A 7 -0.14 -8.46 1.90
N VAL A 8 0.23 -8.91 3.11
CA VAL A 8 -0.41 -8.44 4.35
C VAL A 8 -0.21 -6.93 4.53
N LYS A 9 0.97 -6.40 4.22
CA LYS A 9 1.23 -4.95 4.28
C LYS A 9 0.30 -4.16 3.35
N GLU A 10 0.17 -4.58 2.10
CA GLU A 10 -0.69 -3.88 1.13
C GLU A 10 -2.18 -4.00 1.49
N VAL A 11 -2.63 -5.14 2.02
CA VAL A 11 -3.99 -5.31 2.53
C VAL A 11 -4.31 -4.30 3.65
N PHE A 12 -3.43 -4.20 4.66
CA PHE A 12 -3.67 -3.28 5.77
C PHE A 12 -3.58 -1.80 5.35
N LYS A 13 -2.68 -1.48 4.42
CA LYS A 13 -2.57 -0.14 3.84
C LYS A 13 -3.83 0.24 3.05
N LYS A 14 -4.38 -0.67 2.23
CA LYS A 14 -5.66 -0.45 1.55
C LYS A 14 -6.79 -0.26 2.56
N ALA A 15 -6.85 -1.09 3.60
CA ALA A 15 -7.84 -0.97 4.66
C ALA A 15 -7.75 0.35 5.44
N GLU A 16 -6.55 0.89 5.67
CA GLU A 16 -6.37 2.20 6.29
C GLU A 16 -6.96 3.33 5.45
N LEU A 17 -6.77 3.27 4.12
CA LEU A 17 -7.33 4.24 3.19
C LEU A 17 -8.86 4.17 3.11
N GLU A 18 -9.43 2.97 3.06
CA GLU A 18 -10.89 2.79 2.93
C GLU A 18 -11.64 3.04 4.23
N SER A 19 -11.08 2.59 5.36
CA SER A 19 -11.77 2.68 6.65
C SER A 19 -11.51 4.00 7.40
N ALA A 20 -10.50 4.76 6.98
CA ALA A 20 -9.95 5.92 7.72
C ALA A 20 -9.54 5.59 9.17
N LYS A 21 -9.31 4.30 9.49
CA LYS A 21 -8.83 3.85 10.79
C LYS A 21 -7.33 3.58 10.71
N SER A 22 -6.58 4.10 11.68
CA SER A 22 -5.14 3.84 11.80
C SER A 22 -4.79 2.85 12.92
N THR A 23 -5.76 2.52 13.78
CA THR A 23 -5.51 1.60 14.90
C THR A 23 -5.55 0.15 14.42
N LYS A 24 -4.61 -0.68 14.88
CA LYS A 24 -4.56 -2.11 14.59
C LYS A 24 -5.91 -2.81 14.77
N ASN A 25 -6.56 -2.56 15.90
CA ASN A 25 -7.84 -3.18 16.20
C ASN A 25 -8.94 -2.68 15.26
N GLY A 26 -8.96 -1.38 14.97
CA GLY A 26 -9.91 -0.78 14.04
C GLY A 26 -9.80 -1.36 12.62
N LEU A 27 -8.57 -1.49 12.12
CA LEU A 27 -8.27 -2.13 10.84
C LEU A 27 -8.66 -3.61 10.83
N SER A 28 -8.36 -4.33 11.91
CA SER A 28 -8.67 -5.75 12.03
C SER A 28 -10.17 -6.01 12.02
N THR A 29 -10.96 -5.20 12.73
CA THR A 29 -12.42 -5.32 12.73
C THR A 29 -13.01 -4.92 11.38
N TYR A 30 -12.45 -3.90 10.71
CA TYR A 30 -12.88 -3.53 9.36
C TYR A 30 -12.69 -4.68 8.37
N LEU A 31 -11.50 -5.28 8.34
CA LEU A 31 -11.18 -6.40 7.46
C LEU A 31 -12.03 -7.63 7.77
N GLU A 32 -12.28 -7.93 9.05
CA GLU A 32 -13.18 -9.01 9.48
C GLU A 32 -14.58 -8.83 8.87
N ASN A 33 -15.17 -7.63 9.02
CA ASN A 33 -16.49 -7.33 8.47
C ASN A 33 -16.49 -7.40 6.94
N TYR A 34 -15.50 -6.80 6.28
CA TYR A 34 -15.40 -6.80 4.82
C TYR A 34 -15.33 -8.23 4.26
N ILE A 35 -14.46 -9.07 4.82
CA ILE A 35 -14.25 -10.44 4.35
C ILE A 35 -15.50 -11.29 4.59
N TRP A 36 -16.16 -11.10 5.74
CA TRP A 36 -17.41 -11.76 6.03
C TRP A 36 -18.52 -11.36 5.05
N GLU A 37 -18.67 -10.07 4.78
CA GLU A 37 -19.73 -9.55 3.92
C GLU A 37 -19.57 -10.03 2.47
N ASN A 38 -18.36 -9.92 1.92
CA ASN A 38 -18.06 -10.19 0.51
C ASN A 38 -17.81 -11.67 0.20
N TYR A 39 -17.15 -12.41 1.10
CA TYR A 39 -16.69 -13.77 0.82
C TYR A 39 -17.33 -14.83 1.70
N LYS A 40 -18.14 -14.43 2.70
CA LYS A 40 -18.72 -15.34 3.71
C LYS A 40 -17.67 -16.20 4.43
N TYR A 41 -16.43 -15.71 4.48
CA TYR A 41 -15.33 -16.36 5.17
C TYR A 41 -15.18 -15.77 6.56
N SER A 42 -15.15 -16.63 7.58
CA SER A 42 -15.01 -16.21 8.97
C SER A 42 -13.54 -16.12 9.36
N ILE A 43 -13.08 -14.92 9.69
CA ILE A 43 -11.75 -14.67 10.23
C ILE A 43 -11.86 -13.69 11.39
N SER A 44 -11.40 -14.12 12.57
CA SER A 44 -11.49 -13.25 13.75
C SER A 44 -10.56 -12.03 13.62
N SER A 45 -11.00 -10.86 14.09
CA SER A 45 -10.12 -9.68 14.24
C SER A 45 -8.91 -9.96 15.15
N LYS A 46 -9.00 -10.93 16.07
CA LYS A 46 -7.86 -11.39 16.86
C LYS A 46 -6.78 -12.04 15.99
N SER A 47 -7.16 -12.83 14.99
CA SER A 47 -6.22 -13.40 14.02
C SER A 47 -5.61 -12.31 13.14
N LEU A 48 -6.43 -11.38 12.64
CA LEU A 48 -5.98 -10.26 11.82
C LEU A 48 -4.99 -9.35 12.57
N SER A 49 -5.27 -9.03 13.83
CA SER A 49 -4.36 -8.24 14.66
C SER A 49 -3.04 -8.96 14.96
N ARG A 50 -3.04 -10.29 15.07
CA ARG A 50 -1.79 -11.08 15.14
C ARG A 50 -1.02 -11.01 13.82
N TYR A 51 -1.69 -11.07 12.68
CA TYR A 51 -1.03 -10.88 11.39
C TYR A 51 -0.41 -9.48 11.27
N TYR A 52 -1.14 -8.44 11.69
CA TYR A 52 -0.59 -7.08 11.75
C TYR A 52 0.69 -7.03 12.60
N ASP A 53 0.64 -7.55 13.83
CA ASP A 53 1.78 -7.54 14.74
C ASP A 53 3.00 -8.28 14.17
N ASN A 54 2.79 -9.39 13.47
CA ASN A 54 3.90 -10.21 12.97
C ASN A 54 4.48 -9.69 11.65
N PHE A 55 3.64 -9.19 10.73
CA PHE A 55 4.08 -8.82 9.39
C PHE A 55 4.36 -7.32 9.23
N ILE A 56 3.76 -6.47 10.07
CA ILE A 56 3.95 -5.00 10.02
C ILE A 56 4.88 -4.53 11.13
N LEU A 57 4.67 -4.99 12.37
CA LEU A 57 5.52 -4.62 13.51
C LEU A 57 6.73 -5.55 13.72
N ASP A 58 6.91 -6.55 12.86
CA ASP A 58 8.05 -7.46 12.86
C ASP A 58 8.34 -8.09 14.24
N LYS A 59 7.30 -8.52 14.97
CA LYS A 59 7.46 -9.21 16.27
C LYS A 59 8.12 -10.60 16.18
N HIS A 60 8.69 -10.98 15.02
CA HIS A 60 9.46 -12.21 14.76
C HIS A 60 8.80 -13.54 15.18
N VAL A 61 7.47 -13.57 15.34
CA VAL A 61 6.75 -14.82 15.56
C VAL A 61 6.52 -15.49 14.21
N LYS A 62 7.08 -16.70 14.03
CA LYS A 62 6.76 -17.55 12.88
C LYS A 62 5.29 -17.92 12.94
N GLN A 63 4.45 -17.14 12.25
CA GLN A 63 3.03 -17.40 12.13
C GLN A 63 2.72 -17.78 10.69
N ASP A 64 2.14 -18.96 10.52
CA ASP A 64 1.63 -19.36 9.21
C ASP A 64 0.23 -18.79 8.99
N ILE A 65 -0.06 -18.51 7.72
CA ILE A 65 -1.36 -18.03 7.27
C ILE A 65 -1.94 -19.14 6.39
N ALA A 66 -3.18 -19.55 6.68
CA ALA A 66 -3.90 -20.51 5.85
C ALA A 66 -3.99 -20.00 4.40
N GLN A 67 -3.83 -20.91 3.43
CA GLN A 67 -3.84 -20.56 2.01
C GLN A 67 -5.12 -19.82 1.61
N ASN A 68 -6.29 -20.30 2.08
CA ASN A 68 -7.58 -19.65 1.81
C ASN A 68 -7.59 -18.18 2.25
N THR A 69 -7.01 -17.86 3.40
CA THR A 69 -6.91 -16.48 3.90
C THR A 69 -6.05 -15.62 2.98
N LEU A 70 -4.93 -16.15 2.48
CA LEU A 70 -4.07 -15.45 1.53
C LEU A 70 -4.82 -15.17 0.21
N ASP A 71 -5.62 -16.11 -0.26
CA ASP A 71 -6.43 -15.91 -1.48
C ASP A 71 -7.47 -14.82 -1.29
N TYR A 72 -8.16 -14.76 -0.14
CA TYR A 72 -9.11 -13.66 0.14
C TYR A 72 -8.42 -12.31 0.30
N PHE A 73 -7.21 -12.29 0.85
CA PHE A 73 -6.39 -11.08 0.93
C PHE A 73 -5.98 -10.59 -0.47
N ALA A 74 -5.58 -11.50 -1.36
CA ALA A 74 -5.27 -11.18 -2.75
C ALA A 74 -6.52 -10.64 -3.49
N LYS A 75 -7.68 -11.27 -3.31
CA LYS A 75 -8.97 -10.78 -3.83
C LYS A 75 -9.34 -9.40 -3.33
N TYR A 76 -9.11 -9.13 -2.05
CA TYR A 76 -9.38 -7.82 -1.48
C TYR A 76 -8.57 -6.71 -2.15
N ILE A 77 -7.30 -6.95 -2.50
CA ILE A 77 -6.48 -5.94 -3.18
C ILE A 77 -6.71 -5.88 -4.70
N GLY A 78 -7.38 -6.89 -5.29
CA GLY A 78 -7.82 -6.88 -6.70
C GLY A 78 -7.28 -8.03 -7.56
N TYR A 79 -6.63 -9.04 -6.99
CA TYR A 79 -6.13 -10.22 -7.70
C TYR A 79 -7.11 -11.39 -7.62
N GLU A 80 -7.02 -12.37 -8.51
CA GLU A 80 -7.86 -13.56 -8.48
C GLU A 80 -7.53 -14.47 -7.29
N ASN A 81 -6.24 -14.66 -7.00
CA ASN A 81 -5.75 -15.53 -5.94
C ASN A 81 -4.32 -15.16 -5.51
N PHE A 82 -3.82 -15.79 -4.44
CA PHE A 82 -2.46 -15.55 -3.97
C PHE A 82 -1.39 -16.00 -4.96
N GLY A 83 -1.68 -17.03 -5.77
CA GLY A 83 -0.79 -17.51 -6.82
C GLY A 83 -0.45 -16.39 -7.81
N GLU A 84 -1.48 -15.76 -8.40
CA GLU A 84 -1.34 -14.64 -9.33
C GLU A 84 -0.56 -13.47 -8.71
N PHE A 85 -0.94 -13.07 -7.49
CA PHE A 85 -0.21 -12.05 -6.74
C PHE A 85 1.27 -12.43 -6.57
N SER A 86 1.54 -13.68 -6.19
CA SER A 86 2.89 -14.15 -5.95
C SER A 86 3.73 -14.20 -7.23
N SER A 87 3.14 -14.61 -8.36
CA SER A 87 3.84 -14.68 -9.64
C SER A 87 4.24 -13.29 -10.14
N GLN A 88 3.35 -12.30 -9.99
CA GLN A 88 3.65 -10.92 -10.40
C GLN A 88 4.73 -10.26 -9.54
N HIS A 89 4.86 -10.65 -8.26
CA HIS A 89 5.84 -10.08 -7.32
C HIS A 89 7.02 -11.02 -7.03
N GLN A 90 7.18 -12.08 -7.83
CA GLN A 90 8.35 -12.98 -7.78
C GLN A 90 9.49 -12.46 -8.65
N SER A 91 9.20 -11.71 -9.71
CA SER A 91 10.21 -11.08 -10.58
C SER A 91 11.07 -10.05 -9.84
N ASP A 92 10.50 -9.35 -8.87
CA ASP A 92 11.18 -8.28 -8.11
C ASP A 92 12.17 -8.81 -7.06
N LYS A 93 12.35 -10.14 -6.97
CA LYS A 93 13.31 -10.76 -6.06
C LYS A 93 14.69 -11.01 -6.68
N ILE A 94 14.84 -10.84 -7.99
CA ILE A 94 16.13 -11.05 -8.65
C ILE A 94 17.09 -9.89 -8.36
N GLU A 95 16.59 -8.67 -8.13
CA GLU A 95 17.43 -7.50 -7.86
C GLU A 95 17.97 -7.39 -6.42
N ASP A 96 17.30 -7.99 -5.42
CA ASP A 96 17.66 -7.79 -3.99
C ASP A 96 18.73 -8.77 -3.47
N ASP A 97 19.06 -9.82 -4.23
CA ASP A 97 20.05 -10.84 -3.86
C ASP A 97 21.41 -10.70 -4.56
N LEU A 98 21.60 -9.68 -5.43
CA LEU A 98 22.92 -9.35 -5.97
C LEU A 98 23.74 -8.59 -4.90
N GLN A 99 24.42 -9.35 -4.04
CA GLN A 99 25.52 -8.80 -3.26
C GLN A 99 26.54 -8.17 -4.22
N PRO A 100 27.05 -6.95 -3.97
CA PRO A 100 28.10 -6.39 -4.79
C PRO A 100 29.32 -7.30 -4.70
N ILE A 101 29.61 -8.01 -5.79
CA ILE A 101 30.90 -8.67 -5.97
C ILE A 101 31.91 -7.52 -6.04
N ILE A 102 32.66 -7.33 -4.95
CA ILE A 102 33.87 -6.50 -4.99
C ILE A 102 34.86 -7.28 -5.86
N ILE A 103 34.82 -7.02 -7.17
CA ILE A 103 35.89 -7.44 -8.07
C ILE A 103 36.99 -6.41 -7.85
N SER A 104 37.96 -6.76 -7.01
CA SER A 104 39.26 -6.11 -7.03
C SER A 104 39.88 -6.36 -8.40
N GLU A 105 40.04 -5.29 -9.17
CA GLU A 105 40.67 -5.24 -10.48
C GLU A 105 42.11 -5.71 -10.40
N GLU A 106 42.45 -6.86 -10.99
CA GLU A 106 43.79 -7.11 -11.53
C GLU A 106 43.67 -7.85 -12.88
N GLU A 107 43.94 -7.07 -13.94
CA GLU A 107 44.65 -7.39 -15.18
C GLU A 107 44.03 -8.27 -16.29
N ASP A 108 43.99 -7.61 -17.45
CA ASP A 108 44.41 -8.03 -18.80
C ASP A 108 43.46 -8.77 -19.78
N ILE A 109 42.82 -7.92 -20.60
CA ILE A 109 42.54 -7.96 -22.06
C ILE A 109 42.66 -9.30 -22.82
N LEU A 110 41.65 -9.59 -23.66
CA LEU A 110 41.79 -9.93 -25.10
C LEU A 110 40.41 -9.90 -25.76
N ILE A 111 40.02 -8.74 -26.30
CA ILE A 111 38.84 -8.59 -27.17
C ILE A 111 39.34 -8.75 -28.61
N ASP A 112 38.95 -9.85 -29.24
CA ASP A 112 39.26 -10.16 -30.63
C ASP A 112 38.58 -9.16 -31.59
N GLU A 113 39.24 -8.97 -32.70
CA GLU A 113 39.27 -7.81 -33.58
C GLU A 113 38.10 -7.74 -34.58
N HIS A 114 36.83 -7.81 -34.14
CA HIS A 114 35.68 -7.95 -35.08
C HIS A 114 34.53 -6.94 -34.97
N TYR A 115 34.74 -5.72 -34.45
CA TYR A 115 33.67 -4.70 -34.44
C TYR A 115 34.13 -3.31 -34.87
N TYR A 116 34.67 -3.20 -36.07
CA TYR A 116 34.79 -1.92 -36.77
C TYR A 116 34.42 -2.08 -38.24
N GLN A 117 33.14 -1.97 -38.60
CA GLN A 117 32.70 -1.42 -39.89
C GLN A 117 31.20 -1.05 -39.89
N LEU A 118 30.74 -0.20 -38.97
CA LEU A 118 29.52 0.60 -39.19
C LEU A 118 29.71 1.96 -38.48
N GLU A 119 30.35 2.89 -39.20
CA GLU A 119 30.02 4.33 -39.29
C GLU A 119 29.81 5.10 -37.96
N LYS A 120 30.76 5.86 -37.41
CA LYS A 120 31.23 7.21 -37.88
C LYS A 120 30.06 8.01 -38.50
N VAL A 121 29.38 8.91 -37.78
CA VAL A 121 29.62 10.39 -37.65
C VAL A 121 28.54 10.91 -36.65
N VAL A 122 28.82 11.32 -35.39
CA VAL A 122 29.19 12.69 -34.90
C VAL A 122 28.07 13.71 -35.28
N GLU A 123 27.24 14.35 -34.41
CA GLU A 123 27.37 14.98 -33.08
C GLU A 123 26.05 14.95 -32.23
N GLU A 124 26.17 15.25 -30.94
CA GLU A 124 25.21 15.30 -29.80
C GLU A 124 24.13 16.44 -29.88
N PRO A 125 23.24 16.73 -28.88
CA PRO A 125 22.95 16.09 -27.58
C PRO A 125 21.45 15.80 -27.27
N ILE A 126 21.21 14.98 -26.24
CA ILE A 126 19.89 14.56 -25.75
C ILE A 126 19.39 15.51 -24.64
N ILE A 127 18.29 16.22 -24.95
CA ILE A 127 17.05 16.39 -24.18
C ILE A 127 17.15 16.36 -22.64
N GLU A 128 17.06 17.53 -22.01
CA GLU A 128 16.34 17.67 -20.73
C GLU A 128 14.97 18.29 -21.02
N GLU A 129 13.88 17.56 -20.80
CA GLU A 129 12.68 18.21 -20.27
C GLU A 129 11.81 17.26 -19.45
N ILE A 130 11.51 17.75 -18.26
CA ILE A 130 10.86 17.15 -17.12
C ILE A 130 9.40 16.85 -17.49
N ILE A 131 8.99 15.57 -17.52
CA ILE A 131 7.57 15.23 -17.57
C ILE A 131 6.96 15.58 -16.20
N PRO A 132 5.94 16.47 -16.14
CA PRO A 132 5.39 16.96 -14.89
C PRO A 132 4.65 15.85 -14.14
N ARG A 133 5.11 15.62 -12.90
CA ARG A 133 4.40 14.90 -11.83
C ARG A 133 2.96 15.42 -11.79
N LYS A 134 1.96 14.56 -12.07
CA LYS A 134 0.53 14.86 -11.89
C LYS A 134 0.24 15.18 -10.41
N LYS A 135 0.48 16.42 -10.02
CA LYS A 135 -0.31 17.09 -8.98
C LYS A 135 -1.68 17.34 -9.61
N ASN A 136 -2.73 17.30 -8.80
CA ASN A 136 -4.16 17.56 -9.14
C ASN A 136 -5.10 16.33 -9.15
N PHE A 137 -4.90 15.35 -8.27
CA PHE A 137 -6.00 14.44 -7.88
C PHE A 137 -6.68 14.84 -6.55
N PHE A 138 -5.96 15.54 -5.66
CA PHE A 138 -6.41 15.82 -4.28
C PHE A 138 -6.95 17.23 -4.01
N GLU A 139 -7.39 17.99 -5.03
CA GLU A 139 -8.11 19.25 -4.77
C GLU A 139 -9.64 19.13 -4.75
N SER A 140 -10.21 18.01 -5.20
CA SER A 140 -11.67 17.86 -5.24
C SER A 140 -12.32 17.32 -3.96
N ILE A 141 -11.54 16.92 -2.95
CA ILE A 141 -12.10 16.32 -1.70
C ILE A 141 -12.17 17.33 -0.54
N LYS A 142 -11.52 18.50 -0.63
CA LYS A 142 -11.53 19.50 0.45
C LYS A 142 -12.67 20.53 0.37
N LYS A 143 -13.57 20.47 -0.62
CA LYS A 143 -14.71 21.41 -0.76
C LYS A 143 -16.07 20.90 -0.27
N THR A 144 -16.15 19.69 0.28
CA THR A 144 -17.33 19.19 1.01
C THR A 144 -17.09 19.18 2.52
N LYS A 145 -16.60 20.30 3.07
CA LYS A 145 -17.07 20.73 4.39
C LYS A 145 -18.36 21.52 4.17
N CYS A 146 -19.47 20.80 4.05
CA CYS A 146 -20.78 21.42 4.24
C CYS A 146 -20.85 21.92 5.68
N LYS A 147 -20.82 23.25 5.80
CA LYS A 147 -21.42 24.10 6.82
C LYS A 147 -22.06 23.31 7.96
N ILE A 148 -21.33 23.20 9.06
CA ILE A 148 -21.94 23.17 10.38
C ILE A 148 -22.70 24.50 10.48
N SER A 149 -24.03 24.42 10.45
CA SER A 149 -24.91 25.54 10.71
C SER A 149 -24.82 25.88 12.20
N ASP A 150 -24.29 27.06 12.49
CA ASP A 150 -24.47 27.76 13.76
C ASP A 150 -25.93 28.26 13.89
N GLU A 151 -26.89 27.33 13.88
CA GLU A 151 -28.30 27.59 14.18
C GLU A 151 -28.84 26.48 15.09
N TRP A 152 -28.26 26.37 16.29
CA TRP A 152 -28.88 25.69 17.43
C TRP A 152 -28.76 26.58 18.67
N TRP A 153 -29.45 27.72 18.62
CA TRP A 153 -29.77 28.54 19.80
C TRP A 153 -31.20 29.08 19.80
N ASN A 154 -32.16 28.41 19.16
CA ASN A 154 -33.57 28.84 19.21
C ASN A 154 -34.60 27.74 18.93
N PHE A 155 -34.57 26.59 19.62
CA PHE A 155 -35.75 25.70 19.59
C PHE A 155 -36.03 24.83 20.83
N TYR A 156 -35.45 25.15 21.99
CA TYR A 156 -36.02 24.64 23.24
C TYR A 156 -36.22 25.80 24.21
N GLY A 157 -37.50 26.08 24.48
CA GLY A 157 -37.96 27.20 25.27
C GLY A 157 -37.29 27.26 26.64
N PHE A 158 -36.63 28.38 26.90
CA PHE A 158 -36.49 28.89 28.24
C PHE A 158 -37.48 30.03 28.41
N SER A 159 -38.44 29.75 29.28
CA SER A 159 -39.50 30.63 29.73
C SER A 159 -38.98 32.02 30.08
N CYS A 160 -39.76 33.02 29.71
CA CYS A 160 -39.77 34.35 30.29
C CYS A 160 -39.56 34.26 31.80
N TRP A 161 -38.59 35.00 32.35
CA TRP A 161 -38.70 35.49 33.72
C TRP A 161 -38.22 36.94 33.78
N ASN A 162 -39.03 37.72 34.48
CA ASN A 162 -39.15 39.16 34.46
C ASN A 162 -37.90 39.91 34.93
N PHE A 163 -37.64 41.04 34.28
CA PHE A 163 -36.98 42.19 34.89
C PHE A 163 -38.07 43.25 35.14
N ILE A 164 -38.43 43.47 36.41
CA ILE A 164 -39.18 44.66 36.86
C ILE A 164 -38.22 45.48 37.72
N PHE A 165 -38.26 46.79 37.45
CA PHE A 165 -37.57 47.89 38.13
C PHE A 165 -37.66 47.85 39.66
#